data_AF-A0A166AJB8-F1
#
_entry.id   AF-A0A166AJB8-F1
#
_cell.length_a   1.000
_cell.length_b   1.000
_cell.length_c   1.000
_cell.angle_alpha   90.00
_cell.angle_beta   90.00
_cell.angle_gamma   90.00
#
_symmetry.space_group_name_H-M   'P 1'
#
loop_
_entity.id
_entity.type
_entity.pdbx_description
1 polymer ?
#
loop_
_entity_poly.entity_id
_entity_poly.type
_entity_poly.pdbx_seq_one_letter_code
_entity_poly.pdbx_strand_id
1 'polypeptide(L)'
;MFGTPSPRGRSAAYFLNARAPATPQPALPPPRWHETSVSQATSDFSYDDGNVRLRIGTKTYKVARSRLTQRSPVFRDMFNVTKEGSYPGLLDDVVELHDNVVEFEHYLWFIHADALDVAELNSRPDDPLYLERWISVAKIAHKYQVDAVADWSIGLVLQDIDDRVKAARSSAFDDQVKSRRTDLPFDIRTMARFLLSVTALWASDTPQAKCARALFRAVLYRRAHHSAAWGPNDIPDIIPILEEHNETQFLARAYYYILAYRGDSWMSDARLSAVDRQRLLCGFHGLSRAGVTIGGTMDGYDLGRIEDVAVEQHGPQLWTYFDASALRLENV
;
A
#
# COMPACT_ATOMS: atom_id res chain seq x y z
N MET A 1 71.59 28.36 -8.15
CA MET A 1 71.47 27.42 -9.30
C MET A 1 71.32 26.02 -8.76
N PHE A 2 70.09 25.50 -8.66
CA PHE A 2 69.81 24.07 -8.52
C PHE A 2 68.46 23.80 -9.16
N GLY A 3 68.46 22.98 -10.22
CA GLY A 3 67.27 22.50 -10.90
C GLY A 3 66.91 21.10 -10.42
N THR A 4 65.63 20.82 -10.32
CA THR A 4 65.08 19.49 -10.04
C THR A 4 64.12 19.05 -11.16
N PRO A 5 64.13 17.77 -11.57
CA PRO A 5 63.40 17.29 -12.74
C PRO A 5 61.98 16.82 -12.39
N SER A 6 61.08 16.96 -13.36
CA SER A 6 59.68 16.53 -13.34
C SER A 6 59.53 15.08 -13.81
N PRO A 7 58.72 14.23 -13.15
CA PRO A 7 58.43 12.88 -13.62
C PRO A 7 57.16 12.86 -14.49
N ARG A 8 57.32 12.39 -15.73
CA ARG A 8 56.24 11.96 -16.63
C ARG A 8 55.67 10.62 -16.15
N GLY A 9 54.39 10.59 -15.80
CA GLY A 9 53.61 9.38 -15.48
C GLY A 9 52.62 9.04 -16.58
N ARG A 10 52.70 7.80 -17.05
CA ARG A 10 52.05 7.19 -18.22
C ARG A 10 50.51 7.18 -18.15
N SER A 11 49.88 7.53 -19.28
CA SER A 11 48.44 7.36 -19.52
C SER A 11 48.16 5.94 -20.02
N ALA A 12 47.34 5.19 -19.30
CA ALA A 12 46.86 3.85 -19.67
C ALA A 12 45.49 4.00 -20.36
N ALA A 13 45.45 3.76 -21.67
CA ALA A 13 44.23 3.71 -22.46
C ALA A 13 43.49 2.39 -22.19
N TYR A 14 42.49 2.42 -21.30
CA TYR A 14 41.49 1.36 -21.20
C TYR A 14 40.43 1.59 -22.29
N PHE A 15 40.49 0.78 -23.36
CA PHE A 15 39.42 0.66 -24.34
C PHE A 15 38.20 -0.01 -23.68
N LEU A 16 37.29 0.80 -23.17
CA LEU A 16 35.93 0.37 -22.82
C LEU A 16 35.15 0.20 -24.13
N ASN A 17 34.94 -1.05 -24.54
CA ASN A 17 33.92 -1.40 -25.52
C ASN A 17 32.53 -1.17 -24.89
N ALA A 18 32.08 0.08 -24.91
CA ALA A 18 30.73 0.47 -24.52
C ALA A 18 29.75 -0.12 -25.54
N ARG A 19 29.08 -1.21 -25.15
CA ARG A 19 27.96 -1.79 -25.89
C ARG A 19 26.89 -0.71 -26.02
N ALA A 20 26.54 -0.33 -27.25
CA ALA A 20 25.53 0.69 -27.50
C ALA A 20 24.25 0.34 -26.72
N PRO A 21 23.62 1.33 -26.03
CA PRO A 21 22.39 1.10 -25.30
C PRO A 21 21.35 0.52 -26.27
N ALA A 22 20.77 -0.62 -25.90
CA ALA A 22 19.71 -1.25 -26.66
C ALA A 22 18.61 -0.21 -26.92
N THR A 23 18.22 -0.05 -28.18
CA THR A 23 17.15 0.84 -28.58
C THR A 23 15.91 0.51 -27.74
N PRO A 24 15.34 1.47 -26.98
CA PRO A 24 14.19 1.20 -26.15
C PRO A 24 13.07 0.64 -27.03
N GLN A 25 12.69 -0.60 -26.74
CA GLN A 25 11.63 -1.29 -27.45
C GLN A 25 10.35 -0.46 -27.26
N PRO A 26 9.65 -0.05 -28.34
CA PRO A 26 8.45 0.78 -28.21
C PRO A 26 7.45 0.05 -27.32
N ALA A 27 7.00 0.71 -26.26
CA ALA A 27 5.99 0.17 -25.35
C ALA A 27 4.77 -0.25 -26.18
N LEU A 28 4.34 -1.51 -26.03
CA LEU A 28 3.12 -1.98 -26.67
C LEU A 28 1.96 -1.07 -26.22
N PRO A 29 1.07 -0.65 -27.14
CA PRO A 29 -0.09 0.12 -26.76
C PRO A 29 -0.90 -0.68 -25.71
N PRO A 30 -1.47 -0.01 -24.70
CA PRO A 30 -2.26 -0.70 -23.68
C PRO A 30 -3.39 -1.48 -24.36
N PRO A 31 -3.75 -2.67 -23.85
CA PRO A 31 -4.86 -3.46 -24.38
C PRO A 31 -6.11 -2.59 -24.48
N ARG A 32 -6.73 -2.55 -25.66
CA ARG A 32 -8.02 -1.86 -25.85
C ARG A 32 -9.13 -2.78 -25.36
N TRP A 33 -9.52 -2.59 -24.10
CA TRP A 33 -10.57 -3.39 -23.43
C TRP A 33 -11.96 -3.32 -24.07
N HIS A 34 -12.16 -2.49 -25.10
CA HIS A 34 -13.44 -2.25 -25.78
C HIS A 34 -13.52 -2.79 -27.22
N GLU A 35 -12.52 -3.55 -27.70
CA GLU A 35 -12.56 -4.12 -29.06
C GLU A 35 -13.38 -5.43 -29.17
N THR A 36 -13.97 -5.90 -28.07
CA THR A 36 -14.87 -7.06 -28.10
C THR A 36 -16.14 -6.67 -28.85
N SER A 37 -16.38 -7.28 -30.02
CA SER A 37 -17.62 -7.02 -30.76
C SER A 37 -18.84 -7.49 -29.98
N VAL A 38 -20.01 -6.88 -30.22
CA VAL A 38 -21.28 -7.37 -29.63
C VAL A 38 -21.46 -8.85 -29.93
N SER A 39 -21.17 -9.27 -31.16
CA SER A 39 -21.21 -10.69 -31.52
C SER A 39 -20.27 -11.53 -30.66
N GLN A 40 -19.02 -11.13 -30.40
CA GLN A 40 -18.12 -11.87 -29.49
C GLN A 40 -18.61 -11.85 -28.04
N ALA A 41 -19.23 -10.75 -27.61
CA ALA A 41 -19.81 -10.63 -26.28
C ALA A 41 -21.09 -11.48 -26.10
N THR A 42 -21.79 -11.78 -27.19
CA THR A 42 -23.06 -12.52 -27.19
C THR A 42 -22.99 -13.91 -27.83
N SER A 43 -21.88 -14.27 -28.47
CA SER A 43 -21.69 -15.53 -29.22
C SER A 43 -21.68 -16.68 -28.24
N ASP A 44 -22.70 -17.54 -28.33
CA ASP A 44 -22.78 -18.87 -27.71
C ASP A 44 -23.01 -18.93 -26.19
N PHE A 45 -23.44 -17.84 -25.55
CA PHE A 45 -23.90 -17.93 -24.16
C PHE A 45 -25.33 -18.53 -24.08
N SER A 46 -25.43 -19.85 -24.25
CA SER A 46 -26.55 -20.60 -23.67
C SER A 46 -26.26 -20.75 -22.18
N TYR A 47 -26.87 -19.87 -21.37
CA TYR A 47 -26.78 -19.98 -19.93
C TYR A 47 -27.65 -21.15 -19.46
N ASP A 48 -27.04 -22.33 -19.35
CA ASP A 48 -27.58 -23.38 -18.47
C ASP A 48 -27.31 -22.95 -17.02
N ASP A 49 -28.05 -21.93 -16.58
CA ASP A 49 -27.77 -21.16 -15.36
C ASP A 49 -28.23 -21.92 -14.12
N GLY A 50 -27.49 -22.97 -13.79
CA GLY A 50 -27.56 -23.60 -12.49
C GLY A 50 -27.19 -22.60 -11.40
N ASN A 51 -27.92 -22.63 -10.29
CA ASN A 51 -27.47 -21.95 -9.09
C ASN A 51 -26.41 -22.81 -8.39
N VAL A 52 -25.36 -22.20 -7.87
CA VAL A 52 -24.39 -22.83 -6.98
C VAL A 52 -24.60 -22.31 -5.56
N ARG A 53 -24.41 -23.18 -4.56
CA ARG A 53 -24.37 -22.77 -3.15
C ARG A 53 -22.93 -22.64 -2.71
N LEU A 54 -22.49 -21.44 -2.39
CA LEU A 54 -21.17 -21.18 -1.83
C LEU A 54 -21.26 -21.12 -0.30
N ARG A 55 -20.55 -21.99 0.41
CA ARG A 55 -20.45 -21.95 1.88
C ARG A 55 -19.16 -21.26 2.28
N ILE A 56 -19.25 -20.20 3.09
CA ILE A 56 -18.12 -19.41 3.56
C ILE A 56 -18.28 -19.23 5.06
N GLY A 57 -17.42 -19.90 5.82
CA GLY A 57 -17.62 -20.07 7.26
C GLY A 57 -18.99 -20.68 7.55
N THR A 58 -19.84 -19.95 8.27
CA THR A 58 -21.20 -20.40 8.65
C THR A 58 -22.31 -19.92 7.70
N LYS A 59 -21.98 -19.10 6.70
CA LYS A 59 -22.97 -18.54 5.76
C LYS A 59 -22.98 -19.31 4.45
N THR A 60 -24.15 -19.43 3.85
CA THR A 60 -24.35 -20.05 2.53
C THR A 60 -25.01 -19.06 1.60
N TYR A 61 -24.39 -18.82 0.45
CA TYR A 61 -24.87 -17.92 -0.59
C TYR A 61 -25.33 -18.72 -1.79
N LYS A 62 -26.50 -18.37 -2.33
CA LYS A 62 -27.00 -18.94 -3.59
C LYS A 62 -26.69 -17.94 -4.71
N VAL A 63 -25.80 -18.33 -5.62
CA VAL A 63 -25.29 -17.45 -6.69
C VAL A 63 -25.48 -18.15 -8.03
N ALA A 64 -25.80 -17.38 -9.07
CA ALA A 64 -25.84 -17.88 -10.44
C ALA A 64 -24.43 -18.32 -10.89
N ARG A 65 -24.29 -19.58 -11.31
CA ARG A 65 -22.99 -20.14 -11.71
C ARG A 65 -22.40 -19.35 -12.88
N SER A 66 -23.24 -18.94 -13.82
CA SER A 66 -22.84 -18.13 -14.98
C SER A 66 -22.04 -16.88 -14.59
N ARG A 67 -22.54 -16.09 -13.64
CA ARG A 67 -21.92 -14.83 -13.19
C ARG A 67 -20.50 -15.02 -12.68
N LEU A 68 -20.26 -16.09 -11.92
CA LEU A 68 -18.93 -16.42 -11.39
C LEU A 68 -18.01 -16.93 -12.50
N THR A 69 -18.48 -17.85 -13.33
CA THR A 69 -17.66 -18.43 -14.43
C THR A 69 -17.30 -17.43 -15.53
N GLN A 70 -18.15 -16.44 -15.78
CA GLN A 70 -17.91 -15.42 -16.79
C GLN A 70 -16.77 -14.48 -16.38
N ARG A 71 -16.61 -14.25 -15.07
CA ARG A 71 -15.63 -13.28 -14.55
C ARG A 71 -14.37 -13.94 -14.02
N SER A 72 -14.45 -15.17 -13.52
CA SER A 72 -13.32 -15.86 -12.89
C SER A 72 -12.97 -17.17 -13.60
N PRO A 73 -11.73 -17.29 -14.11
CA PRO A 73 -11.25 -18.57 -14.64
C PRO A 73 -11.16 -19.63 -13.54
N VAL A 74 -10.84 -19.25 -12.30
CA VAL A 74 -10.79 -20.17 -11.15
C VAL A 74 -12.15 -20.80 -10.89
N PHE A 75 -13.24 -20.01 -10.85
CA PHE A 75 -14.58 -20.57 -10.67
C PHE A 75 -15.02 -21.41 -11.88
N ARG A 76 -14.67 -21.00 -13.10
CA ARG A 76 -14.93 -21.78 -14.31
C ARG A 76 -14.29 -23.17 -14.22
N ASP A 77 -13.02 -23.23 -13.87
CA ASP A 77 -12.28 -24.49 -13.79
C ASP A 77 -12.77 -25.34 -12.60
N MET A 78 -12.97 -24.70 -11.44
CA MET A 78 -13.52 -25.35 -10.23
C MET A 78 -14.84 -26.05 -10.51
N PHE A 79 -15.76 -25.39 -11.22
CA PHE A 79 -17.05 -26.01 -11.51
C PHE A 79 -17.01 -27.00 -12.68
N ASN A 80 -16.03 -26.91 -13.59
CA ASN A 80 -15.85 -27.93 -14.62
C ASN A 80 -15.42 -29.27 -14.02
N VAL A 81 -14.56 -29.25 -13.00
CA VAL A 81 -14.14 -30.46 -12.27
C VAL A 81 -15.31 -31.11 -11.55
N THR A 82 -16.25 -30.34 -10.97
CA THR A 82 -17.40 -30.95 -10.28
C THR A 82 -18.37 -31.64 -11.24
N LYS A 83 -18.45 -31.23 -12.51
CA LYS A 83 -19.30 -31.89 -13.51
C LYS A 83 -18.88 -33.32 -13.84
N GLU A 84 -17.59 -33.65 -13.72
CA GLU A 84 -17.06 -34.97 -14.09
C GLU A 84 -17.27 -36.03 -12.98
N GLY A 85 -17.50 -35.59 -11.73
CA GLY A 85 -17.66 -36.49 -10.58
C GLY A 85 -19.08 -36.58 -10.01
N SER A 86 -19.97 -35.64 -10.34
CA SER A 86 -21.31 -35.61 -9.75
C SER A 86 -22.25 -36.62 -10.39
N TYR A 87 -22.67 -37.60 -9.59
CA TYR A 87 -23.77 -38.49 -9.95
C TYR A 87 -25.00 -37.66 -10.32
N PRO A 88 -25.64 -37.94 -11.48
CA PRO A 88 -26.85 -37.22 -11.89
C PRO A 88 -27.96 -37.45 -10.87
N GLY A 89 -28.14 -36.51 -9.94
CA GLY A 89 -29.12 -36.60 -8.85
C GLY A 89 -28.78 -35.84 -7.56
N LEU A 90 -27.50 -35.51 -7.31
CA LEU A 90 -27.11 -34.65 -6.18
C LEU A 90 -27.24 -33.17 -6.59
N LEU A 91 -28.48 -32.67 -6.58
CA LEU A 91 -28.89 -31.30 -6.97
C LEU A 91 -28.34 -30.17 -6.07
N ASP A 92 -27.38 -30.46 -5.21
CA ASP A 92 -27.11 -29.67 -4.02
C ASP A 92 -25.60 -29.44 -3.80
N ASP A 93 -24.84 -29.25 -4.89
CA ASP A 93 -23.40 -28.92 -4.85
C ASP A 93 -23.16 -27.66 -4.00
N VAL A 94 -22.70 -27.89 -2.75
CA VAL A 94 -22.19 -26.84 -1.87
C VAL A 94 -20.69 -26.76 -2.08
N VAL A 95 -20.22 -25.64 -2.60
CA VAL A 95 -18.80 -25.35 -2.73
C VAL A 95 -18.36 -24.59 -1.49
N GLU A 96 -17.47 -25.20 -0.72
CA GLU A 96 -16.91 -24.57 0.48
C GLU A 96 -15.70 -23.71 0.13
N LEU A 97 -15.74 -22.44 0.52
CA LEU A 97 -14.65 -21.48 0.35
C LEU A 97 -14.16 -21.02 1.73
N HIS A 98 -12.84 -20.88 1.87
CA HIS A 98 -12.19 -20.45 3.12
C HIS A 98 -11.87 -18.95 3.14
N ASP A 99 -12.69 -18.14 2.48
CA ASP A 99 -12.53 -16.69 2.45
C ASP A 99 -13.05 -16.01 3.73
N ASN A 100 -12.62 -14.77 3.94
CA ASN A 100 -13.27 -13.92 4.92
C ASN A 100 -14.71 -13.61 4.45
N VAL A 101 -15.67 -13.86 5.33
CA VAL A 101 -17.11 -13.70 5.03
C VAL A 101 -17.46 -12.29 4.58
N VAL A 102 -16.95 -11.27 5.27
CA VAL A 102 -17.25 -9.85 4.97
C VAL A 102 -16.62 -9.43 3.64
N GLU A 103 -15.36 -9.79 3.42
CA GLU A 103 -14.66 -9.47 2.17
C GLU A 103 -15.36 -10.11 0.96
N PHE A 104 -15.81 -11.35 1.12
CA PHE A 104 -16.53 -12.06 0.06
C PHE A 104 -17.94 -11.49 -0.16
N GLU A 105 -18.64 -11.02 0.88
CA GLU A 105 -19.92 -10.32 0.72
C GLU A 105 -19.77 -9.04 -0.12
N HIS A 106 -18.68 -8.28 0.05
CA HIS A 106 -18.38 -7.14 -0.80
C HIS A 106 -18.10 -7.53 -2.26
N TYR A 107 -17.39 -8.64 -2.47
CA TYR A 107 -17.17 -9.18 -3.81
C TYR A 107 -18.46 -9.69 -4.47
N LEU A 108 -19.33 -10.37 -3.72
CA LEU A 108 -20.64 -10.78 -4.20
C LEU A 108 -21.52 -9.58 -4.54
N TRP A 109 -21.51 -8.55 -3.69
CA TRP A 109 -22.17 -7.28 -4.03
C TRP A 109 -21.68 -6.76 -5.38
N PHE A 110 -20.37 -6.75 -5.64
CA PHE A 110 -19.84 -6.29 -6.92
C PHE A 110 -20.29 -7.15 -8.11
N ILE A 111 -20.36 -8.47 -7.97
CA ILE A 111 -20.88 -9.37 -9.02
C ILE A 111 -22.38 -9.15 -9.27
N HIS A 112 -23.10 -8.68 -8.25
CA HIS A 112 -24.54 -8.45 -8.33
C HIS A 112 -24.93 -7.02 -8.72
N ALA A 113 -24.09 -6.06 -8.39
CA ALA A 113 -24.26 -4.63 -8.63
C ALA A 113 -24.34 -4.35 -10.13
N ASP A 114 -25.25 -3.45 -10.50
CA ASP A 114 -25.26 -2.87 -11.83
C ASP A 114 -24.36 -1.61 -11.90
N ALA A 115 -24.33 -0.97 -13.06
CA ALA A 115 -23.51 0.22 -13.26
C ALA A 115 -23.99 1.42 -12.42
N LEU A 116 -25.28 1.49 -12.07
CA LEU A 116 -25.84 2.56 -11.26
C LEU A 116 -25.46 2.38 -9.79
N ASP A 117 -25.51 1.15 -9.26
CA ASP A 117 -25.07 0.84 -7.90
C ASP A 117 -23.60 1.21 -7.68
N VAL A 118 -22.74 0.87 -8.65
CA VAL A 118 -21.31 1.21 -8.65
C VAL A 118 -21.12 2.72 -8.72
N ALA A 119 -21.86 3.42 -9.59
CA ALA A 119 -21.80 4.87 -9.70
C ALA A 119 -22.27 5.57 -8.41
N GLU A 120 -23.32 5.07 -7.77
CA GLU A 120 -23.85 5.60 -6.51
C GLU A 120 -22.81 5.47 -5.38
N LEU A 121 -22.16 4.31 -5.26
CA LEU A 121 -21.06 4.13 -4.30
C LEU A 121 -19.91 5.11 -4.58
N ASN A 122 -19.50 5.24 -5.85
CA ASN A 122 -18.41 6.14 -6.25
C ASN A 122 -18.74 7.63 -6.08
N SER A 123 -20.02 7.99 -6.02
CA SER A 123 -20.45 9.35 -5.70
C SER A 123 -20.31 9.72 -4.23
N ARG A 124 -20.03 8.74 -3.34
CA ARG A 124 -19.96 8.92 -1.89
C ARG A 124 -18.64 8.36 -1.31
N PRO A 125 -17.47 8.93 -1.67
CA PRO A 125 -16.18 8.46 -1.15
C PRO A 125 -16.05 8.63 0.37
N ASP A 126 -16.82 9.52 0.98
CA ASP A 126 -16.85 9.72 2.44
C ASP A 126 -17.58 8.60 3.21
N ASP A 127 -18.26 7.68 2.51
CA ASP A 127 -18.88 6.52 3.15
C ASP A 127 -17.80 5.65 3.81
N PRO A 128 -17.92 5.31 5.12
CA PRO A 128 -16.95 4.46 5.80
C PRO A 128 -16.73 3.10 5.12
N LEU A 129 -17.75 2.60 4.40
CA LEU A 129 -17.67 1.34 3.67
C LEU A 129 -17.00 1.47 2.30
N TYR A 130 -16.75 2.68 1.79
CA TYR A 130 -16.21 2.88 0.44
C TYR A 130 -14.86 2.17 0.25
N LEU A 131 -13.90 2.50 1.12
CA LEU A 131 -12.56 1.91 1.07
C LEU A 131 -12.57 0.42 1.41
N GLU A 132 -13.30 0.04 2.46
CA GLU A 132 -13.42 -1.35 2.91
C GLU A 132 -14.01 -2.26 1.81
N ARG A 133 -15.02 -1.77 1.10
CA ARG A 133 -15.65 -2.53 0.02
C ARG A 133 -14.72 -2.66 -1.17
N TRP A 134 -14.12 -1.57 -1.65
CA TRP A 134 -13.26 -1.66 -2.83
C TRP A 134 -11.98 -2.44 -2.59
N ILE A 135 -11.38 -2.35 -1.39
CA ILE A 135 -10.24 -3.20 -1.07
C ILE A 135 -10.64 -4.66 -1.00
N SER A 136 -11.79 -4.99 -0.38
CA SER A 136 -12.31 -6.37 -0.33
C SER A 136 -12.58 -6.94 -1.71
N VAL A 137 -13.23 -6.16 -2.59
CA VAL A 137 -13.44 -6.53 -4.00
C VAL A 137 -12.10 -6.82 -4.66
N ALA A 138 -11.10 -5.94 -4.49
CA ALA A 138 -9.78 -6.13 -5.09
C ALA A 138 -9.08 -7.40 -4.59
N LYS A 139 -9.13 -7.68 -3.28
CA LYS A 139 -8.55 -8.88 -2.64
C LYS A 139 -9.13 -10.17 -3.22
N ILE A 140 -10.45 -10.28 -3.20
CA ILE A 140 -11.15 -11.47 -3.64
C ILE A 140 -11.03 -11.62 -5.16
N ALA A 141 -11.16 -10.53 -5.92
CA ALA A 141 -10.95 -10.55 -7.37
C ALA A 141 -9.54 -11.05 -7.74
N HIS A 142 -8.50 -10.57 -7.06
CA HIS A 142 -7.13 -11.03 -7.28
C HIS A 142 -6.96 -12.51 -6.97
N LYS A 143 -7.50 -12.99 -5.83
CA LYS A 143 -7.46 -14.41 -5.45
C LYS A 143 -8.11 -15.32 -6.50
N TYR A 144 -9.22 -14.87 -7.09
CA TYR A 144 -9.98 -15.61 -8.09
C TYR A 144 -9.59 -15.26 -9.54
N GLN A 145 -8.42 -14.64 -9.75
CA GLN A 145 -7.83 -14.31 -11.05
C GLN A 145 -8.76 -13.47 -11.94
N VAL A 146 -9.44 -12.49 -11.33
CA VAL A 146 -10.24 -11.48 -12.01
C VAL A 146 -9.44 -10.18 -12.09
N ASP A 147 -8.28 -10.25 -12.75
CA ASP A 147 -7.21 -9.25 -12.68
C ASP A 147 -7.70 -7.83 -13.03
N ALA A 148 -8.51 -7.70 -14.08
CA ALA A 148 -9.05 -6.40 -14.48
C ALA A 148 -9.93 -5.74 -13.40
N VAL A 149 -10.71 -6.53 -12.65
CA VAL A 149 -11.51 -6.02 -11.53
C VAL A 149 -10.60 -5.70 -10.35
N ALA A 150 -9.63 -6.56 -10.06
CA ALA A 150 -8.68 -6.33 -8.98
C ALA A 150 -7.90 -5.02 -9.18
N ASP A 151 -7.35 -4.82 -10.37
CA ASP A 151 -6.57 -3.64 -10.75
C ASP A 151 -7.42 -2.37 -10.78
N TRP A 152 -8.66 -2.45 -11.29
CA TRP A 152 -9.57 -1.32 -11.30
C TRP A 152 -9.99 -0.91 -9.88
N SER A 153 -10.43 -1.86 -9.07
CA SER A 153 -10.87 -1.59 -7.69
C SER A 153 -9.73 -1.08 -6.82
N ILE A 154 -8.51 -1.61 -6.96
CA ILE A 154 -7.37 -1.07 -6.22
C ILE A 154 -6.94 0.30 -6.72
N GLY A 155 -7.08 0.58 -8.02
CA GLY A 155 -6.91 1.93 -8.57
C GLY A 155 -7.81 2.96 -7.88
N LEU A 156 -9.08 2.63 -7.67
CA LEU A 156 -10.03 3.50 -6.96
C LEU A 156 -9.61 3.76 -5.50
N VAL A 157 -9.15 2.72 -4.79
CA VAL A 157 -8.68 2.84 -3.40
C VAL A 157 -7.45 3.76 -3.33
N LEU A 158 -6.45 3.52 -4.18
CA LEU A 158 -5.21 4.30 -4.17
C LEU A 158 -5.47 5.76 -4.57
N GLN A 159 -6.37 6.00 -5.53
CA GLN A 159 -6.77 7.34 -5.93
C GLN A 159 -7.47 8.09 -4.79
N ASP A 160 -8.43 7.47 -4.10
CA ASP A 160 -9.13 8.10 -2.96
C ASP A 160 -8.16 8.47 -1.83
N ILE A 161 -7.22 7.58 -1.52
CA ILE A 161 -6.18 7.85 -0.51
C ILE A 161 -5.30 9.03 -0.94
N ASP A 162 -4.86 9.06 -2.20
CA ASP A 162 -4.06 10.17 -2.75
C ASP A 162 -4.82 11.51 -2.67
N ASP A 163 -6.10 11.51 -3.05
CA ASP A 163 -6.96 12.69 -3.01
C ASP A 163 -7.16 13.19 -1.56
N ARG A 164 -7.33 12.30 -0.58
CA ARG A 164 -7.37 12.67 0.85
C ARG A 164 -6.04 13.27 1.34
N VAL A 165 -4.92 12.67 0.95
CA VAL A 165 -3.57 13.16 1.28
C VAL A 165 -3.33 14.55 0.68
N LYS A 166 -3.79 14.79 -0.56
CA LYS A 166 -3.73 16.09 -1.23
C LYS A 166 -4.68 17.12 -0.61
N ALA A 167 -5.90 16.73 -0.26
CA ALA A 167 -6.86 17.62 0.40
C ALA A 167 -6.32 18.13 1.76
N ALA A 168 -5.70 17.23 2.53
CA ALA A 168 -5.04 17.59 3.79
C ALA A 168 -3.85 18.55 3.59
N ARG A 169 -3.22 18.57 2.41
CA ARG A 169 -2.17 19.55 2.07
C ARG A 169 -2.77 20.95 1.88
N SER A 170 -3.87 21.04 1.15
CA SER A 170 -4.49 22.33 0.82
C SER A 170 -5.10 22.99 2.05
N SER A 171 -5.69 22.22 2.97
CA SER A 171 -6.29 22.78 4.20
C SER A 171 -5.28 23.39 5.16
N ALA A 172 -4.02 22.94 5.15
CA ALA A 172 -2.98 23.45 6.04
C ALA A 172 -2.51 24.87 5.69
N PHE A 173 -2.78 25.35 4.47
CA PHE A 173 -2.34 26.66 4.01
C PHE A 173 -3.35 27.78 4.30
N ASP A 174 -4.65 27.45 4.43
CA ASP A 174 -5.72 28.40 4.77
C ASP A 174 -5.79 28.66 6.28
N ASP A 175 -4.70 29.21 6.80
CA ASP A 175 -4.39 29.36 8.22
C ASP A 175 -5.24 30.46 8.93
N GLN A 176 -6.25 31.03 8.25
CA GLN A 176 -7.09 32.11 8.77
C GLN A 176 -8.48 31.69 9.26
N VAL A 177 -8.92 30.43 9.06
CA VAL A 177 -10.22 29.93 9.59
C VAL A 177 -9.99 28.92 10.72
N LYS A 178 -9.20 29.35 11.70
CA LYS A 178 -8.42 28.51 12.62
C LYS A 178 -9.15 28.01 13.89
N SER A 179 -10.43 27.63 13.87
CA SER A 179 -11.12 27.31 15.14
C SER A 179 -12.01 26.06 15.26
N ARG A 180 -12.35 25.29 14.22
CA ARG A 180 -13.35 24.21 14.44
C ARG A 180 -13.19 22.85 13.73
N ARG A 181 -12.06 22.52 13.11
CA ARG A 181 -11.85 21.14 12.60
C ARG A 181 -10.53 20.56 13.10
N THR A 182 -10.59 19.91 14.25
CA THR A 182 -9.58 18.98 14.77
C THR A 182 -9.64 17.59 14.12
N ASP A 183 -10.58 17.37 13.20
CA ASP A 183 -10.74 16.08 12.55
C ASP A 183 -9.83 16.04 11.33
N LEU A 184 -8.63 15.50 11.51
CA LEU A 184 -7.85 15.05 10.36
C LEU A 184 -8.74 14.14 9.50
N PRO A 185 -8.73 14.30 8.16
CA PRO A 185 -9.71 13.65 7.28
C PRO A 185 -9.52 12.13 7.13
N PHE A 186 -8.56 11.53 7.85
CA PHE A 186 -8.30 10.10 7.78
C PHE A 186 -7.75 9.48 9.08
N ASP A 187 -8.14 8.24 9.31
CA ASP A 187 -7.57 7.33 10.31
C ASP A 187 -6.28 6.69 9.76
N ILE A 188 -5.11 7.06 10.31
CA ILE A 188 -3.81 6.52 9.91
C ILE A 188 -3.71 5.02 10.15
N ARG A 189 -4.41 4.45 11.16
CA ARG A 189 -4.44 3.00 11.36
C ARG A 189 -5.13 2.32 10.20
N THR A 190 -6.28 2.86 9.80
CA THR A 190 -7.05 2.36 8.67
C THR A 190 -6.26 2.49 7.37
N MET A 191 -5.64 3.65 7.11
CA MET A 191 -4.79 3.86 5.93
C MET A 191 -3.58 2.91 5.90
N ALA A 192 -2.91 2.71 7.04
CA ALA A 192 -1.79 1.79 7.14
C ALA A 192 -2.21 0.36 6.81
N ARG A 193 -3.31 -0.15 7.41
CA ARG A 193 -3.81 -1.50 7.11
C ARG A 193 -4.15 -1.68 5.65
N PHE A 194 -4.81 -0.70 5.04
CA PHE A 194 -5.16 -0.76 3.63
C PHE A 194 -3.91 -0.78 2.74
N LEU A 195 -3.02 0.19 2.90
CA LEU A 195 -1.81 0.29 2.06
C LEU A 195 -0.88 -0.92 2.23
N LEU A 196 -0.75 -1.45 3.45
CA LEU A 196 0.01 -2.69 3.71
C LEU A 196 -0.66 -3.93 3.13
N SER A 197 -1.99 -3.98 3.13
CA SER A 197 -2.70 -5.06 2.44
C SER A 197 -2.37 -5.05 0.94
N VAL A 198 -2.30 -3.87 0.31
CA VAL A 198 -1.88 -3.74 -1.10
C VAL A 198 -0.45 -4.22 -1.30
N THR A 199 0.49 -3.84 -0.44
CA THR A 199 1.88 -4.27 -0.60
C THR A 199 2.09 -5.76 -0.38
N ALA A 200 1.24 -6.40 0.44
CA ALA A 200 1.27 -7.83 0.68
C ALA A 200 0.63 -8.66 -0.46
N LEU A 201 -0.41 -8.12 -1.11
CA LEU A 201 -1.16 -8.81 -2.16
C LEU A 201 -0.47 -8.75 -3.53
N TRP A 202 0.11 -7.59 -3.87
CA TRP A 202 0.79 -7.40 -5.15
C TRP A 202 2.29 -7.57 -4.99
N ALA A 203 2.94 -8.13 -6.02
CA ALA A 203 4.40 -8.24 -6.03
C ALA A 203 5.06 -6.87 -5.88
N SER A 204 6.22 -6.85 -5.20
CA SER A 204 6.86 -5.61 -4.75
C SER A 204 7.23 -4.62 -5.86
N ASP A 205 7.37 -5.10 -7.09
CA ASP A 205 7.77 -4.37 -8.29
C ASP A 205 6.59 -3.86 -9.13
N THR A 206 5.36 -4.26 -8.80
CA THR A 206 4.14 -3.81 -9.48
C THR A 206 3.89 -2.31 -9.30
N PRO A 207 3.24 -1.64 -10.27
CA PRO A 207 2.81 -0.25 -10.13
C PRO A 207 1.95 0.00 -8.89
N GLN A 208 1.06 -0.93 -8.55
CA GLN A 208 0.12 -0.87 -7.43
C GLN A 208 0.89 -0.86 -6.10
N ALA A 209 1.81 -1.80 -5.89
CA ALA A 209 2.63 -1.85 -4.68
C ALA A 209 3.54 -0.62 -4.55
N LYS A 210 4.14 -0.15 -5.66
CA LYS A 210 4.95 1.08 -5.66
C LYS A 210 4.13 2.32 -5.29
N CYS A 211 2.94 2.46 -5.85
CA CYS A 211 2.01 3.54 -5.53
C CYS A 211 1.59 3.49 -4.06
N ALA A 212 1.18 2.32 -3.57
CA ALA A 212 0.80 2.13 -2.17
C ALA A 212 1.93 2.52 -1.20
N ARG A 213 3.18 2.10 -1.49
CA ARG A 213 4.34 2.50 -0.68
C ARG A 213 4.59 4.00 -0.71
N ALA A 214 4.48 4.64 -1.88
CA ALA A 214 4.64 6.08 -2.02
C ALA A 214 3.57 6.85 -1.25
N LEU A 215 2.31 6.43 -1.34
CA LEU A 215 1.20 6.98 -0.58
C LEU A 215 1.40 6.77 0.92
N PHE A 216 1.89 5.62 1.35
CA PHE A 216 2.12 5.37 2.77
C PHE A 216 3.21 6.30 3.33
N ARG A 217 4.30 6.53 2.58
CA ARG A 217 5.30 7.54 2.93
C ARG A 217 4.68 8.93 3.05
N ALA A 218 3.82 9.32 2.11
CA ALA A 218 3.15 10.61 2.13
C ALA A 218 2.21 10.73 3.35
N VAL A 219 1.46 9.69 3.69
CA VAL A 219 0.59 9.62 4.87
C VAL A 219 1.40 9.78 6.15
N LEU A 220 2.50 9.03 6.31
CA LEU A 220 3.39 9.12 7.46
C LEU A 220 3.96 10.53 7.63
N TYR A 221 4.51 11.07 6.54
CA TYR A 221 5.07 12.42 6.51
C TYR A 221 4.03 13.47 6.90
N ARG A 222 2.85 13.42 6.28
CA ARG A 222 1.76 14.37 6.58
C ARG A 222 1.34 14.30 8.03
N ARG A 223 1.20 13.09 8.59
CA ARG A 223 0.84 12.93 9.99
C ARG A 223 1.92 13.47 10.93
N ALA A 224 3.20 13.28 10.59
CA ALA A 224 4.31 13.83 11.35
C ALA A 224 4.23 15.37 11.43
N HIS A 225 3.86 16.03 10.32
CA HIS A 225 3.86 17.48 10.20
C HIS A 225 2.55 18.19 10.62
N HIS A 226 1.39 17.53 10.57
CA HIS A 226 0.09 18.19 10.75
C HIS A 226 -0.23 18.59 12.20
N SER A 227 0.47 18.05 13.20
CA SER A 227 0.29 18.46 14.60
C SER A 227 1.57 18.17 15.39
N ALA A 228 2.18 19.22 15.96
CA ALA A 228 3.23 19.06 16.96
C ALA A 228 2.70 18.42 18.26
N ALA A 229 1.39 18.50 18.51
CA ALA A 229 0.74 17.86 19.65
C ALA A 229 0.37 16.41 19.32
N TRP A 230 0.71 15.50 20.24
CA TRP A 230 0.22 14.13 20.22
C TRP A 230 -1.30 14.12 20.18
N GLY A 231 -1.86 13.49 19.15
CA GLY A 231 -3.29 13.22 19.07
C GLY A 231 -3.58 11.73 19.14
N PRO A 232 -4.84 11.33 19.38
CA PRO A 232 -5.27 9.99 18.98
C PRO A 232 -5.00 9.81 17.48
N ASN A 233 -4.76 8.57 17.07
CA ASN A 233 -4.58 8.22 15.65
C ASN A 233 -3.30 8.86 15.05
N ASP A 234 -2.18 8.83 15.78
CA ASP A 234 -0.87 9.38 15.39
C ASP A 234 0.16 8.29 15.08
N ILE A 235 1.40 8.65 14.73
CA ILE A 235 2.45 7.70 14.31
C ILE A 235 2.69 6.53 15.29
N PRO A 236 2.66 6.71 16.63
CA PRO A 236 2.81 5.55 17.53
C PRO A 236 1.71 4.51 17.38
N ASP A 237 0.52 4.93 16.95
CA ASP A 237 -0.64 4.05 16.86
C ASP A 237 -0.55 3.01 15.74
N ILE A 238 0.37 3.19 14.80
CA ILE A 238 0.61 2.26 13.68
C ILE A 238 1.85 1.40 13.87
N ILE A 239 2.68 1.64 14.90
CA ILE A 239 3.87 0.82 15.16
C ILE A 239 3.51 -0.66 15.30
N PRO A 240 2.50 -1.07 16.10
CA PRO A 240 2.15 -2.49 16.21
C PRO A 240 1.74 -3.10 14.87
N ILE A 241 1.09 -2.32 14.00
CA ILE A 241 0.67 -2.77 12.66
C ILE A 241 1.90 -2.98 11.77
N LEU A 242 2.87 -2.06 11.82
CA LEU A 242 4.11 -2.18 11.07
C LEU A 242 4.95 -3.39 11.54
N GLU A 243 4.96 -3.67 12.84
CA GLU A 243 5.62 -4.84 13.41
C GLU A 243 4.95 -6.15 13.00
N GLU A 244 3.62 -6.22 13.07
CA GLU A 244 2.83 -7.39 12.64
C GLU A 244 3.14 -7.78 11.19
N HIS A 245 3.34 -6.78 10.33
CA HIS A 245 3.68 -6.98 8.92
C HIS A 245 5.19 -7.08 8.62
N ASN A 246 6.06 -6.98 9.63
CA ASN A 246 7.53 -6.95 9.47
C ASN A 246 8.05 -5.86 8.50
N GLU A 247 7.38 -4.71 8.47
CA GLU A 247 7.65 -3.61 7.54
C GLU A 247 8.74 -2.66 8.07
N THR A 248 9.97 -3.19 8.19
CA THR A 248 11.11 -2.51 8.82
C THR A 248 11.44 -1.14 8.21
N GLN A 249 11.26 -0.97 6.90
CA GLN A 249 11.51 0.31 6.24
C GLN A 249 10.54 1.40 6.70
N PHE A 250 9.25 1.06 6.81
CA PHE A 250 8.23 1.99 7.31
C PHE A 250 8.36 2.20 8.81
N LEU A 251 8.75 1.16 9.56
CA LEU A 251 9.01 1.25 10.99
C LEU A 251 10.19 2.20 11.29
N ALA A 252 11.28 2.11 10.52
CA ALA A 252 12.40 3.05 10.61
C ALA A 252 11.96 4.51 10.36
N ARG A 253 11.13 4.73 9.34
CA ARG A 253 10.58 6.07 9.03
C ARG A 253 9.65 6.58 10.13
N ALA A 254 8.79 5.72 10.68
CA ALA A 254 7.92 6.07 11.79
C ALA A 254 8.74 6.52 13.02
N TYR A 255 9.79 5.77 13.39
CA TYR A 255 10.69 6.19 14.47
C TYR A 255 11.45 7.47 14.16
N TYR A 256 11.97 7.61 12.94
CA TYR A 256 12.60 8.84 12.50
C TYR A 256 11.67 10.04 12.65
N TYR A 257 10.41 9.93 12.21
CA TYR A 257 9.44 11.00 12.33
C TYR A 257 9.04 11.30 13.78
N ILE A 258 8.97 10.29 14.65
CA ILE A 258 8.79 10.52 16.09
C ILE A 258 9.97 11.34 16.65
N LEU A 259 11.21 10.95 16.35
CA LEU A 259 12.40 11.66 16.81
C LEU A 259 12.47 13.09 16.27
N ALA A 260 12.26 13.26 14.96
CA ALA A 260 12.40 14.53 14.27
C ALA A 260 11.28 15.52 14.64
N TYR A 261 10.04 15.05 14.79
CA TYR A 261 8.86 15.92 14.88
C TYR A 261 8.14 15.91 16.22
N ARG A 262 8.54 15.09 17.20
CA ARG A 262 7.92 15.06 18.54
C ARG A 262 8.88 15.49 19.66
N GLY A 263 10.15 15.79 19.36
CA GLY A 263 11.13 16.22 20.36
C GLY A 263 11.27 15.20 21.50
N ASP A 264 11.43 15.63 22.74
CA ASP A 264 11.60 14.70 23.89
C ASP A 264 10.28 14.07 24.38
N SER A 265 9.14 14.52 23.86
CA SER A 265 7.83 14.12 24.38
C SER A 265 7.48 12.64 24.14
N TRP A 266 8.18 11.96 23.22
CA TRP A 266 8.01 10.52 22.98
C TRP A 266 8.46 9.68 24.18
N MET A 267 9.39 10.19 25.00
CA MET A 267 9.87 9.46 26.17
C MET A 267 8.72 9.12 27.14
N SER A 268 7.75 10.03 27.26
CA SER A 268 6.56 9.90 28.10
C SER A 268 5.33 9.31 27.41
N ASP A 269 5.36 9.02 26.10
CA ASP A 269 4.17 8.53 25.39
C ASP A 269 3.87 7.08 25.78
N ALA A 270 2.73 6.84 26.43
CA ALA A 270 2.33 5.52 26.92
C ALA A 270 2.04 4.49 25.82
N ARG A 271 1.84 4.92 24.58
CA ARG A 271 1.60 4.02 23.43
C ARG A 271 2.87 3.34 22.94
N LEU A 272 4.04 3.94 23.20
CA LEU A 272 5.33 3.34 22.86
C LEU A 272 5.68 2.29 23.90
N SER A 273 6.14 1.11 23.46
CA SER A 273 6.63 0.06 24.34
C SER A 273 8.05 0.38 24.87
N ALA A 274 8.55 -0.42 25.80
CA ALA A 274 9.95 -0.31 26.24
C ALA A 274 10.94 -0.59 25.09
N VAL A 275 10.60 -1.54 24.21
CA VAL A 275 11.40 -1.87 23.03
C VAL A 275 11.44 -0.70 22.05
N ASP A 276 10.31 -0.03 21.83
CA ASP A 276 10.25 1.12 20.92
C ASP A 276 11.10 2.29 21.43
N ARG A 277 11.06 2.55 22.75
CA ARG A 277 11.93 3.55 23.37
C ARG A 277 13.41 3.20 23.22
N GLN A 278 13.77 1.92 23.38
CA GLN A 278 15.13 1.47 23.13
C GLN A 278 15.54 1.73 21.67
N ARG A 279 14.69 1.37 20.70
CA ARG A 279 14.94 1.62 19.27
C ARG A 279 15.07 3.12 18.96
N LEU A 280 14.23 3.96 19.56
CA LEU A 280 14.31 5.42 19.44
C LEU A 280 15.64 5.98 19.98
N LEU A 281 16.11 5.49 21.13
CA LEU A 281 17.43 5.84 21.68
C LEU A 281 18.58 5.39 20.75
N CYS A 282 18.51 4.17 20.23
CA CYS A 282 19.47 3.66 19.25
C CYS A 282 19.49 4.56 18.01
N GLY A 283 18.30 4.85 17.48
CA GLY A 283 18.11 5.70 16.30
C GLY A 283 18.67 7.09 16.49
N PHE A 284 18.39 7.73 17.63
CA PHE A 284 18.92 9.05 17.97
C PHE A 284 20.45 9.06 17.94
N HIS A 285 21.09 8.10 18.60
CA HIS A 285 22.55 8.00 18.63
C HIS A 285 23.14 7.66 17.24
N GLY A 286 22.54 6.69 16.53
CA GLY A 286 22.99 6.26 15.20
C GLY A 286 22.92 7.37 14.17
N LEU A 287 21.80 8.10 14.14
CA LEU A 287 21.59 9.23 13.24
C LEU A 287 22.51 10.41 13.59
N SER A 288 22.73 10.70 14.89
CA SER A 288 23.69 11.73 15.32
C SER A 288 25.12 11.41 14.85
N ARG A 289 25.55 10.14 14.96
CA ARG A 289 26.85 9.69 14.43
C ARG A 289 26.94 9.79 12.90
N ALA A 290 25.82 9.62 12.20
CA ALA A 290 25.73 9.81 10.76
C ALA A 290 25.68 11.29 10.34
N GLY A 291 25.71 12.23 11.28
CA GLY A 291 25.62 13.67 11.02
C GLY A 291 24.20 14.17 10.73
N VAL A 292 23.18 13.35 10.99
CA VAL A 292 21.77 13.74 10.85
C VAL A 292 21.35 14.46 12.14
N THR A 293 20.98 15.73 12.01
CA THR A 293 20.54 16.53 13.15
C THR A 293 19.06 16.23 13.44
N ILE A 294 18.76 15.81 14.67
CA ILE A 294 17.42 15.51 15.16
C ILE A 294 17.06 16.53 16.24
N GLY A 295 15.83 17.04 16.24
CA GLY A 295 15.31 17.88 17.34
C GLY A 295 15.68 19.37 17.24
N GLY A 296 15.97 19.87 16.04
CA GLY A 296 16.08 21.32 15.81
C GLY A 296 14.75 22.04 16.07
N THR A 297 14.81 23.28 16.57
CA THR A 297 13.63 24.15 16.74
C THR A 297 12.84 24.24 15.44
N MET A 298 11.56 23.86 15.47
CA MET A 298 10.69 23.74 14.30
C MET A 298 10.49 25.04 13.51
N ASP A 299 10.84 26.18 14.10
CA ASP A 299 10.59 27.52 13.54
C ASP A 299 11.26 27.79 12.18
N GLY A 300 12.17 26.92 11.73
CA GLY A 300 12.87 27.04 10.44
C GLY A 300 12.53 25.98 9.39
N TYR A 301 11.63 25.03 9.65
CA TYR A 301 11.32 23.98 8.65
C TYR A 301 10.40 24.53 7.56
N ASP A 302 10.99 24.79 6.39
CA ASP A 302 10.25 25.04 5.15
C ASP A 302 9.44 23.78 4.77
N LEU A 303 8.16 23.79 5.11
CA LEU A 303 7.15 22.77 4.78
C LEU A 303 7.07 22.48 3.26
N GLY A 304 7.64 23.35 2.43
CA GLY A 304 7.72 23.22 0.98
C GLY A 304 8.81 22.26 0.48
N ARG A 305 9.80 21.89 1.29
CA ARG A 305 10.88 20.99 0.87
C ARG A 305 10.55 19.53 1.18
N ILE A 306 10.17 18.83 0.09
CA ILE A 306 10.72 17.55 -0.41
C ILE A 306 11.03 16.52 0.68
N GLU A 307 10.40 15.34 0.57
CA GLU A 307 10.75 14.08 1.26
C GLU A 307 12.08 14.18 1.96
N ASP A 308 12.05 14.24 3.30
CA ASP A 308 13.19 14.57 4.15
C ASP A 308 14.47 13.96 3.57
N VAL A 309 15.31 14.79 2.94
CA VAL A 309 16.33 14.32 1.98
C VAL A 309 17.30 13.36 2.68
N ALA A 310 17.50 13.54 3.97
CA ALA A 310 18.23 12.63 4.83
C ALA A 310 17.60 11.21 4.85
N VAL A 311 16.29 11.11 5.04
CA VAL A 311 15.55 9.83 5.03
C VAL A 311 15.69 9.12 3.69
N GLU A 312 15.53 9.84 2.58
CA GLU A 312 15.67 9.25 1.24
C GLU A 312 17.11 8.85 0.92
N GLN A 313 18.10 9.63 1.36
CA GLN A 313 19.53 9.29 1.20
C GLN A 313 19.92 8.00 1.93
N HIS A 314 19.37 7.76 3.12
CA HIS A 314 19.64 6.54 3.87
C HIS A 314 18.84 5.34 3.36
N GLY A 315 17.67 5.57 2.76
CA GLY A 315 16.89 4.55 2.06
C GLY A 315 16.69 3.27 2.91
N PRO A 316 17.04 2.08 2.38
CA PRO A 316 16.92 0.81 3.13
C PRO A 316 17.81 0.71 4.37
N GLN A 317 18.89 1.50 4.45
CA GLN A 317 19.82 1.47 5.58
C GLN A 317 19.26 2.17 6.82
N LEU A 318 18.19 2.94 6.69
CA LEU A 318 17.63 3.70 7.81
C LEU A 318 17.33 2.80 9.02
N TRP A 319 16.88 1.56 8.79
CA TRP A 319 16.59 0.60 9.86
C TRP A 319 17.81 0.25 10.71
N THR A 320 19.03 0.26 10.16
CA THR A 320 20.24 -0.13 10.91
C THR A 320 20.54 0.80 12.08
N TYR A 321 20.05 2.05 12.04
CA TYR A 321 20.15 2.98 13.16
C TYR A 321 19.19 2.63 14.31
N PHE A 322 18.05 2.03 14.00
CA PHE A 322 17.01 1.69 14.98
C PHE A 322 17.11 0.24 15.46
N ASP A 323 17.92 -0.59 14.83
CA ASP A 323 18.13 -1.98 15.20
C ASP A 323 18.99 -2.09 16.48
N ALA A 324 18.36 -2.41 17.60
CA ALA A 324 19.03 -2.61 18.88
C ALA A 324 20.04 -3.77 18.84
N SER A 325 19.90 -4.72 17.91
CA SER A 325 20.85 -5.81 17.75
C SER A 325 22.19 -5.35 17.16
N ALA A 326 22.21 -4.19 16.49
CA ALA A 326 23.43 -3.57 15.98
C ALA A 326 24.30 -2.97 17.09
N LEU A 327 23.72 -2.70 18.28
CA LEU A 327 24.44 -2.23 19.47
C LEU A 327 25.08 -3.36 20.28
N ARG A 328 25.42 -4.50 19.66
CA ARG A 328 26.32 -5.47 20.31
C ARG A 328 27.59 -4.71 20.66
N LEU A 329 27.71 -4.36 21.95
CA LEU A 329 28.88 -3.72 22.52
C LEU A 329 30.07 -4.51 21.99
N GLU A 330 30.84 -3.89 21.10
CA GLU A 330 32.18 -4.38 20.80
C GLU A 330 32.82 -4.54 22.19
N ASN A 331 33.09 -5.77 22.60
CA ASN A 331 33.63 -6.04 23.93
C ASN A 331 34.99 -5.33 24.01
N VAL A 332 34.99 -4.12 24.59
CA VAL A 332 36.18 -3.31 24.85
C VAL A 332 36.88 -3.83 26.09
#